data_AF-W4QLM7-F1
#
_entry.id   AF-W4QLM7-F1
#
_cell.length_a   1.000
_cell.length_b   1.000
_cell.length_c   1.000
_cell.angle_alpha   90.00
_cell.angle_beta   90.00
_cell.angle_gamma   90.00
#
_symmetry.space_group_name_H-M   'P 1'
#
loop_
_entity.id
_entity.type
_entity.pdbx_description
1 polymer ?
#
loop_
_entity_poly.entity_id
_entity_poly.type
_entity_poly.pdbx_seq_one_letter_code
_entity_poly.pdbx_strand_id
1 'polypeptide(L)'
;MKVYYERGKIYFHDKEQGVFGYTNYDEILWEKVQSVNWRVIWGKPNSKGQRKGYIGTYSKKLGKYNKLHQVVMIHWYGLEVLIEAYEKDFIVEHMDNNSFDCTIENLSFAPNNVNIAKGQTYDIERVEALPIAAINKYKDFETGKYQITVGFNNWVVKKTEEGLIPMNAIRLVYEDDYRRTFMDAQDILYELTTNGIINPEKLNHIYMEEEPAVLYEFKEGENRSGVIEVDGKMHIILDEHTRLIKVAPNKELYKGDF
;
A
#
# COMPACT_ATOMS: atom_id res chain seq x y z
N MET A 1 -15.19 12.73 -15.84
CA MET A 1 -14.89 12.12 -14.52
C MET A 1 -15.54 12.95 -13.43
N LYS A 2 -16.28 12.33 -12.51
CA LYS A 2 -16.83 13.00 -11.33
C LYS A 2 -15.75 13.09 -10.26
N VAL A 3 -15.58 14.27 -9.67
CA VAL A 3 -14.62 14.50 -8.59
C VAL A 3 -15.36 15.03 -7.36
N TYR A 4 -15.10 14.46 -6.19
CA TYR A 4 -15.73 14.84 -4.92
C TYR A 4 -14.80 14.47 -3.76
N TYR A 5 -15.02 15.03 -2.58
CA TYR A 5 -14.32 14.60 -1.37
C TYR A 5 -15.32 14.02 -0.36
N GLU A 6 -14.87 13.03 0.40
CA GLU A 6 -15.64 12.41 1.48
C GLU A 6 -14.66 11.75 2.46
N ARG A 7 -14.93 11.82 3.78
CA ARG A 7 -14.16 11.11 4.83
C ARG A 7 -12.63 11.29 4.71
N GLY A 8 -12.17 12.51 4.46
CA GLY A 8 -10.74 12.83 4.39
C GLY A 8 -10.03 12.37 3.12
N LYS A 9 -10.76 12.01 2.06
CA LYS A 9 -10.21 11.65 0.76
C LYS A 9 -10.89 12.43 -0.37
N ILE A 10 -10.13 12.68 -1.44
CA ILE A 10 -10.62 13.15 -2.72
C ILE A 10 -10.75 11.96 -3.65
N TYR A 11 -11.92 11.80 -4.28
CA TYR A 11 -12.27 10.70 -5.16
C TYR A 11 -12.43 11.15 -6.60
N PHE A 12 -11.97 10.30 -7.52
CA PHE A 12 -12.00 10.47 -8.96
C PHE A 12 -12.71 9.27 -9.57
N HIS A 13 -13.98 9.47 -9.94
CA HIS A 13 -14.85 8.40 -10.39
C HIS A 13 -15.23 8.59 -11.86
N ASP A 14 -14.80 7.66 -12.70
CA ASP A 14 -15.18 7.55 -14.10
C ASP A 14 -16.01 6.27 -14.31
N LYS A 15 -17.34 6.41 -14.20
CA LYS A 15 -18.29 5.29 -14.31
C LYS A 15 -18.24 4.61 -15.67
N GLU A 16 -18.07 5.38 -16.75
CA GLU A 16 -18.05 4.86 -18.12
C GLU A 16 -16.86 3.94 -18.35
N GLN A 17 -15.73 4.26 -17.72
CA GLN A 17 -14.48 3.50 -17.84
C GLN A 17 -14.26 2.52 -16.68
N GLY A 18 -15.18 2.45 -15.71
CA GLY A 18 -15.04 1.60 -14.52
C GLY A 18 -13.85 1.96 -13.64
N VAL A 19 -13.43 3.23 -13.64
CA VAL A 19 -12.25 3.69 -12.88
C VAL A 19 -12.67 4.40 -11.61
N PHE A 20 -12.05 3.99 -10.50
CA PHE A 20 -12.19 4.61 -9.20
C PHE A 20 -10.80 4.85 -8.61
N GLY A 21 -10.40 6.11 -8.52
CA GLY A 21 -9.14 6.52 -7.89
C GLY A 21 -9.33 7.55 -6.81
N TYR A 22 -8.29 7.76 -6.02
CA TYR A 22 -8.37 8.60 -4.84
C TYR A 22 -7.01 9.13 -4.40
N THR A 23 -7.04 10.19 -3.58
CA THR A 23 -5.89 10.74 -2.86
C THR A 23 -6.37 11.35 -1.53
N ASN A 24 -5.46 11.83 -0.70
CA ASN A 24 -5.77 12.46 0.58
C ASN A 24 -6.49 13.79 0.35
N TYR A 25 -7.39 14.15 1.26
CA TYR A 25 -7.95 15.49 1.29
C TYR A 25 -7.02 16.43 2.06
N ASP A 26 -6.83 17.60 1.46
CA ASP A 26 -6.30 18.81 2.06
C ASP A 26 -6.94 19.98 1.31
N GLU A 27 -7.18 21.09 2.00
CA GLU A 27 -7.91 22.22 1.44
C GLU A 27 -7.18 22.83 0.23
N ILE A 28 -5.87 22.99 0.30
CA ILE A 28 -5.05 23.56 -0.78
C ILE A 28 -4.96 22.58 -1.95
N LEU A 29 -4.84 21.26 -1.68
CA LEU A 29 -4.89 20.25 -2.73
C LEU A 29 -6.23 20.29 -3.45
N TRP A 30 -7.30 20.39 -2.68
CA TRP A 30 -8.66 20.36 -3.18
C TRP A 30 -8.94 21.51 -4.12
N GLU A 31 -8.54 22.74 -3.78
CA GLU A 31 -8.64 23.90 -4.66
C GLU A 31 -7.92 23.67 -6.00
N LYS A 32 -6.69 23.14 -5.96
CA LYS A 32 -5.93 22.80 -7.16
C LYS A 32 -6.66 21.76 -8.00
N VAL A 33 -7.18 20.71 -7.38
CA VAL A 33 -7.94 19.65 -8.03
C VAL A 33 -9.21 20.19 -8.70
N GLN A 34 -9.96 21.08 -8.04
CA GLN A 34 -11.18 21.68 -8.58
C GLN A 34 -10.91 22.66 -9.73
N SER A 35 -9.71 23.23 -9.81
CA SER A 35 -9.37 24.22 -10.83
C SER A 35 -9.31 23.66 -12.28
N VAL A 36 -9.34 22.34 -12.44
CA VAL A 36 -9.18 21.62 -13.71
C VAL A 36 -10.14 20.44 -13.86
N ASN A 37 -10.36 20.04 -15.11
CA ASN A 37 -11.07 18.80 -15.43
C ASN A 37 -10.11 17.60 -15.45
N TRP A 38 -10.56 16.49 -14.89
CA TRP A 38 -9.79 15.25 -14.79
C TRP A 38 -10.33 14.15 -15.70
N ARG A 39 -9.44 13.25 -16.11
CA ARG A 39 -9.76 12.08 -16.92
C ARG A 39 -8.73 10.98 -16.73
N VAL A 40 -9.03 9.80 -17.24
CA VAL A 40 -8.04 8.73 -17.39
C VAL A 40 -7.22 8.96 -18.66
N ILE A 41 -5.89 8.96 -18.51
CA ILE A 41 -4.91 9.01 -19.59
C ILE A 41 -4.34 7.59 -19.74
N TRP A 42 -4.71 6.91 -20.81
CA TRP A 42 -4.26 5.55 -21.09
C TRP A 42 -2.89 5.53 -21.77
N GLY A 43 -1.99 4.73 -21.24
CA GLY A 43 -0.72 4.41 -21.89
C GLY A 43 -0.89 3.47 -23.08
N LYS A 44 0.25 3.16 -23.71
CA LYS A 44 0.31 2.14 -24.77
C LYS A 44 -0.05 0.76 -24.19
N PRO A 45 -0.71 -0.10 -24.98
CA PRO A 45 -0.93 -1.48 -24.57
C PRO A 45 0.41 -2.23 -24.44
N ASN A 46 0.50 -3.11 -23.45
CA ASN A 46 1.60 -4.07 -23.31
C ASN A 46 1.41 -5.25 -24.30
N SER A 47 2.34 -6.20 -24.28
CA SER A 47 2.29 -7.42 -25.12
C SER A 47 1.03 -8.27 -24.90
N LYS A 48 0.35 -8.12 -23.76
CA LYS A 48 -0.92 -8.79 -23.41
C LYS A 48 -2.15 -7.95 -23.76
N GLY A 49 -1.97 -6.81 -24.45
CA GLY A 49 -3.06 -5.89 -24.81
C GLY A 49 -3.58 -5.01 -23.66
N GLN A 50 -3.03 -5.13 -22.46
CA GLN A 50 -3.45 -4.37 -21.28
C GLN A 50 -2.82 -2.97 -21.28
N ARG A 51 -3.56 -1.97 -20.83
CA ARG A 51 -3.10 -0.58 -20.75
C ARG A 51 -2.98 -0.14 -19.30
N LYS A 52 -1.87 0.51 -18.93
CA LYS A 52 -1.77 1.23 -17.65
C LYS A 52 -2.42 2.60 -17.81
N GLY A 53 -3.41 2.90 -16.97
CA GLY A 53 -4.11 4.19 -16.95
C GLY A 53 -3.63 5.05 -15.79
N TYR A 54 -3.66 6.37 -15.96
CA TYR A 54 -3.38 7.32 -14.88
C TYR A 54 -4.48 8.37 -14.84
N ILE A 55 -4.84 8.85 -13.66
CA ILE A 55 -5.65 10.06 -13.54
C ILE A 55 -4.77 11.26 -13.88
N GLY A 56 -5.25 12.11 -14.79
CA GLY A 56 -4.54 13.31 -15.20
C GLY A 56 -5.44 14.35 -15.84
N THR A 57 -4.83 15.46 -16.23
CA THR A 57 -5.51 16.57 -16.92
C THR A 57 -4.71 17.04 -18.13
N TYR A 58 -5.38 17.58 -19.14
CA TYR A 58 -4.73 18.31 -20.25
C TYR A 58 -4.65 19.82 -19.99
N SER A 59 -5.15 20.29 -18.85
CA SER A 59 -5.06 21.69 -18.46
C SER A 59 -3.61 22.10 -18.23
N LYS A 60 -3.23 23.27 -18.75
CA LYS A 60 -1.91 23.89 -18.48
C LYS A 60 -1.85 24.60 -17.13
N LYS A 61 -2.97 24.75 -16.41
CA LYS A 61 -3.03 25.45 -15.12
C LYS A 61 -2.13 24.82 -14.05
N LEU A 62 -1.87 23.51 -14.14
CA LEU A 62 -0.99 22.76 -13.22
C LEU A 62 0.44 22.61 -13.77
N GLY A 63 0.77 23.29 -14.88
CA GLY A 63 2.08 23.22 -15.51
C GLY A 63 2.33 21.90 -16.27
N LYS A 64 3.60 21.51 -16.35
CA LYS A 64 4.07 20.31 -17.09
C LYS A 64 3.65 18.99 -16.43
N TYR A 65 3.52 18.97 -15.11
CA TYR A 65 3.27 17.77 -14.31
C TYR A 65 1.78 17.63 -14.02
N ASN A 66 1.08 16.95 -14.93
CA ASN A 66 -0.38 16.97 -15.02
C ASN A 66 -1.05 15.62 -14.68
N LYS A 67 -0.29 14.67 -14.13
CA LYS A 67 -0.81 13.42 -13.57
C LYS A 67 -1.07 13.59 -12.08
N LEU A 68 -2.11 12.94 -11.56
CA LEU A 68 -2.55 13.11 -10.17
C LEU A 68 -1.44 12.81 -9.16
N HIS A 69 -0.73 11.68 -9.28
CA HIS A 69 0.38 11.35 -8.39
C HIS A 69 1.49 12.41 -8.42
N GLN A 70 1.78 13.04 -9.57
CA GLN A 70 2.77 14.11 -9.64
C GLN A 70 2.26 15.37 -8.93
N VAL A 71 0.99 15.72 -9.12
CA VAL A 71 0.36 16.86 -8.47
C VAL A 71 0.35 16.68 -6.94
N VAL A 72 0.06 15.48 -6.46
CA VAL A 72 0.14 15.12 -5.03
C VAL A 72 1.57 15.25 -4.51
N MET A 73 2.56 14.69 -5.22
CA MET A 73 3.97 14.80 -4.81
C MET A 73 4.47 16.24 -4.80
N ILE A 74 4.13 17.05 -5.82
CA ILE A 74 4.47 18.49 -5.86
C ILE A 74 3.83 19.22 -4.70
N HIS A 75 2.62 18.83 -4.30
CA HIS A 75 1.93 19.51 -3.24
C HIS A 75 2.65 19.39 -1.91
N TRP A 76 3.20 18.20 -1.60
CA TRP A 76 3.84 17.91 -0.32
C TRP A 76 5.34 18.12 -0.31
N TYR A 77 6.04 17.70 -1.37
CA TYR A 77 7.49 17.83 -1.46
C TYR A 77 7.94 19.11 -2.16
N GLY A 78 7.03 19.79 -2.87
CA GLY A 78 7.37 20.92 -3.72
C GLY A 78 7.81 20.50 -5.12
N LEU A 79 7.76 21.47 -6.04
CA LEU A 79 8.10 21.27 -7.44
C LEU A 79 9.59 20.95 -7.63
N GLU A 80 10.47 21.63 -6.90
CA GLU A 80 11.92 21.48 -7.05
C GLU A 80 12.39 20.06 -6.68
N VAL A 81 11.82 19.48 -5.63
CA VAL A 81 12.13 18.10 -5.23
C VAL A 81 11.72 17.10 -6.31
N LEU A 82 10.56 17.29 -6.96
CA LEU A 82 10.14 16.44 -8.08
C LEU A 82 11.11 16.56 -9.26
N ILE A 83 11.54 17.78 -9.59
CA ILE A 83 12.48 18.03 -10.68
C ILE A 83 13.82 17.36 -10.39
N GLU A 84 14.39 17.60 -9.21
CA GLU A 84 15.66 17.02 -8.78
C GLU A 84 15.62 15.48 -8.79
N ALA A 85 14.52 14.89 -8.30
CA ALA A 85 14.31 13.45 -8.35
C ALA A 85 14.36 12.93 -9.80
N TYR A 86 13.66 13.57 -10.73
CA TYR A 86 13.65 13.16 -12.14
C TYR A 86 15.01 13.35 -12.82
N GLU A 87 15.77 14.40 -12.47
CA GLU A 87 17.13 14.60 -12.96
C GLU A 87 18.09 13.51 -12.49
N LYS A 88 17.83 12.90 -11.33
CA LYS A 88 18.58 11.78 -10.75
C LYS A 88 18.07 10.39 -11.20
N ASP A 89 17.19 10.33 -12.21
CA ASP A 89 16.53 9.09 -12.68
C ASP A 89 15.70 8.38 -11.61
N PHE A 90 15.07 9.16 -10.72
CA PHE A 90 13.99 8.68 -9.86
C PHE A 90 12.64 8.93 -10.53
N ILE A 91 11.63 8.15 -10.12
CA ILE A 91 10.24 8.30 -10.53
C ILE A 91 9.34 8.43 -9.30
N VAL A 92 8.11 8.92 -9.51
CA VAL A 92 7.05 8.82 -8.50
C VAL A 92 6.45 7.43 -8.60
N GLU A 93 6.66 6.63 -7.57
CA GLU A 93 6.25 5.24 -7.50
C GLU A 93 4.96 5.05 -6.72
N HIS A 94 4.11 4.14 -7.20
CA HIS A 94 2.95 3.62 -6.47
C HIS A 94 3.33 2.30 -5.80
N MET A 95 3.53 2.32 -4.48
CA MET A 95 4.07 1.16 -3.75
C MET A 95 3.22 -0.09 -3.85
N ASP A 96 1.91 0.06 -4.05
CA ASP A 96 0.96 -1.03 -4.29
C ASP A 96 0.71 -1.36 -5.78
N ASN A 97 1.42 -0.69 -6.71
CA ASN A 97 1.26 -0.77 -8.16
C ASN A 97 -0.14 -0.40 -8.69
N ASN A 98 -1.00 0.21 -7.87
CA ASN A 98 -2.28 0.75 -8.30
C ASN A 98 -2.12 2.22 -8.69
N SER A 99 -2.09 2.49 -10.00
CA SER A 99 -1.93 3.85 -10.53
C SER A 99 -3.11 4.80 -10.23
N PHE A 100 -4.20 4.29 -9.66
CA PHE A 100 -5.35 5.06 -9.22
C PHE A 100 -5.38 5.31 -7.71
N ASP A 101 -4.52 4.65 -6.93
CA ASP A 101 -4.26 4.98 -5.53
C ASP A 101 -3.12 5.99 -5.46
N CYS A 102 -3.48 7.28 -5.43
CA CYS A 102 -2.55 8.41 -5.40
C CYS A 102 -2.47 9.03 -4.00
N THR A 103 -2.78 8.29 -2.94
CA THR A 103 -2.57 8.79 -1.59
C THR A 103 -1.08 8.96 -1.30
N ILE A 104 -0.71 9.95 -0.50
CA ILE A 104 0.69 10.21 -0.17
C ILE A 104 1.36 9.00 0.49
N GLU A 105 0.64 8.29 1.35
CA GLU A 105 1.18 7.12 2.04
C GLU A 105 1.47 5.93 1.12
N ASN A 106 0.92 5.93 -0.10
CA ASN A 106 1.21 4.94 -1.14
C ASN A 106 2.27 5.44 -2.16
N LEU A 107 2.66 6.71 -2.10
CA LEU A 107 3.60 7.31 -3.04
C LEU A 107 4.99 7.47 -2.43
N SER A 108 6.02 7.24 -3.26
CA SER A 108 7.42 7.48 -2.89
C SER A 108 8.23 7.85 -4.11
N PHE A 109 9.36 8.53 -3.92
CA PHE A 109 10.41 8.53 -4.94
C PHE A 109 11.14 7.19 -4.91
N ALA A 110 11.39 6.63 -6.09
CA ALA A 110 12.14 5.38 -6.26
C ALA A 110 13.06 5.48 -7.48
N PRO A 111 14.27 4.90 -7.44
CA PRO A 111 15.11 4.78 -8.63
C PRO A 111 14.34 4.05 -9.75
N ASN A 112 14.39 4.57 -10.98
CA ASN A 112 13.61 4.05 -12.10
C ASN A 112 13.92 2.58 -12.40
N ASN A 113 15.20 2.18 -12.32
CA ASN A 113 15.62 0.79 -12.48
C ASN A 113 15.03 -0.16 -11.41
N VAL A 114 14.95 0.28 -10.16
CA VAL A 114 14.35 -0.48 -9.06
C VAL A 114 12.85 -0.65 -9.30
N ASN A 115 12.16 0.41 -9.73
CA ASN A 115 10.75 0.33 -10.10
C ASN A 115 10.47 -0.63 -11.27
N ILE A 116 11.32 -0.59 -12.31
CA ILE A 116 11.21 -1.53 -13.43
C ILE A 116 11.37 -2.97 -12.93
N ALA A 117 12.37 -3.25 -12.09
CA ALA A 117 12.58 -4.57 -11.50
C ALA A 117 11.37 -5.02 -10.67
N LYS A 118 10.88 -4.16 -9.77
CA LYS A 118 9.67 -4.40 -8.96
C LYS A 118 8.48 -4.84 -9.81
N GLY A 119 8.24 -4.15 -10.93
CA GLY A 119 7.13 -4.47 -11.85
C GLY A 119 7.28 -5.81 -12.58
N GLN A 120 8.50 -6.34 -12.72
CA GLN A 120 8.76 -7.64 -13.35
C GLN A 120 8.79 -8.81 -12.35
N THR A 121 8.93 -8.55 -11.05
CA THR A 121 9.03 -9.60 -10.01
C THR A 121 7.98 -9.38 -8.92
N TYR A 122 8.31 -8.55 -7.93
CA TYR A 122 7.54 -8.36 -6.70
C TYR A 122 6.06 -8.08 -6.94
N ASP A 123 5.72 -7.23 -7.91
CA ASP A 123 4.32 -6.88 -8.15
C ASP A 123 3.47 -8.05 -8.67
N ILE A 124 4.08 -8.99 -9.39
CA ILE A 124 3.42 -10.20 -9.90
C ILE A 124 3.31 -11.20 -8.75
N GLU A 125 4.44 -11.52 -8.13
CA GLU A 125 4.56 -12.52 -7.07
C GLU A 125 3.69 -12.16 -5.85
N ARG A 126 3.60 -10.88 -5.49
CA ARG A 126 2.75 -10.42 -4.38
C ARG A 126 1.27 -10.71 -4.61
N VAL A 127 0.79 -10.59 -5.85
CA VAL A 127 -0.62 -10.90 -6.18
C VAL A 127 -0.87 -12.41 -6.08
N GLU A 128 0.10 -13.20 -6.53
CA GLU A 128 0.06 -14.67 -6.45
C GLU A 128 0.14 -15.17 -4.99
N ALA A 129 0.85 -14.44 -4.12
CA ALA A 129 1.00 -14.74 -2.71
C ALA A 129 -0.20 -14.35 -1.83
N LEU A 130 -1.21 -13.64 -2.36
CA LEU A 130 -2.38 -13.21 -1.59
C LEU A 130 -3.09 -14.33 -0.81
N PRO A 131 -3.22 -15.58 -1.31
CA PRO A 131 -3.78 -16.67 -0.50
C PRO A 131 -2.97 -16.99 0.77
N ILE A 132 -1.67 -16.68 0.78
CA ILE A 132 -0.76 -16.93 1.91
C ILE A 132 -0.72 -15.71 2.83
N ALA A 133 -0.49 -14.52 2.27
CA ALA A 133 -0.43 -13.27 3.03
C ALA A 133 -0.66 -12.03 2.16
N ALA A 134 -1.16 -10.97 2.80
CA ALA A 134 -1.21 -9.62 2.26
C ALA A 134 0.00 -8.81 2.72
N ILE A 135 0.91 -8.48 1.79
CA ILE A 135 2.11 -7.67 2.06
C ILE A 135 1.93 -6.28 1.46
N ASN A 136 2.03 -5.23 2.27
CA ASN A 136 1.88 -3.86 1.82
C ASN A 136 2.99 -2.97 2.37
N LYS A 137 3.24 -1.86 1.67
CA LYS A 137 4.23 -0.84 2.04
C LYS A 137 3.52 0.50 2.14
N TYR A 138 3.92 1.29 3.12
CA TYR A 138 3.42 2.63 3.37
C TYR A 138 4.57 3.55 3.73
N LYS A 139 4.39 4.84 3.46
CA LYS A 139 5.30 5.90 3.92
C LYS A 139 4.52 6.90 4.75
N ASP A 140 5.03 7.26 5.90
CA ASP A 140 4.55 8.43 6.61
C ASP A 140 5.31 9.67 6.14
N PHE A 141 4.56 10.70 5.78
CA PHE A 141 5.16 11.91 5.22
C PHE A 141 5.79 12.79 6.29
N GLU A 142 5.19 12.87 7.48
CA GLU A 142 5.67 13.73 8.56
C GLU A 142 7.03 13.27 9.09
N THR A 143 7.19 11.96 9.23
CA THR A 143 8.40 11.35 9.80
C THR A 143 9.36 10.81 8.73
N GLY A 144 8.92 10.64 7.49
CA GLY A 144 9.69 10.01 6.41
C GLY A 144 9.81 8.49 6.53
N LYS A 145 9.37 7.89 7.65
CA LYS A 145 9.50 6.46 7.92
C LYS A 145 8.59 5.62 7.04
N TYR A 146 9.01 4.39 6.77
CA TYR A 146 8.19 3.40 6.07
C TYR A 146 7.63 2.37 7.04
N GLN A 147 6.51 1.75 6.66
CA GLN A 147 6.04 0.51 7.25
C GLN A 147 5.82 -0.56 6.18
N ILE A 148 6.29 -1.77 6.47
CA ILE A 148 5.80 -2.99 5.83
C ILE A 148 4.75 -3.61 6.75
N THR A 149 3.56 -3.89 6.22
CA THR A 149 2.56 -4.68 6.93
C THR A 149 2.44 -6.04 6.27
N VAL A 150 2.39 -7.10 7.07
CA VAL A 150 2.14 -8.47 6.61
C VAL A 150 0.93 -8.99 7.36
N GLY A 151 -0.20 -9.18 6.66
CA GLY A 151 -1.36 -9.89 7.20
C GLY A 151 -1.36 -11.34 6.74
N PHE A 152 -1.49 -12.29 7.65
CA PHE A 152 -1.43 -13.71 7.36
C PHE A 152 -2.82 -14.25 7.01
N ASN A 153 -2.96 -14.83 5.82
CA ASN A 153 -4.17 -15.54 5.40
C ASN A 153 -4.09 -17.04 5.66
N ASN A 154 -2.87 -17.57 5.74
CA ASN A 154 -2.60 -18.89 6.29
C ASN A 154 -2.40 -18.83 7.81
N TRP A 155 -2.59 -19.97 8.46
CA TRP A 155 -2.27 -20.14 9.87
C TRP A 155 -0.76 -20.00 10.10
N VAL A 156 -0.35 -18.92 10.74
CA VAL A 156 1.05 -18.62 11.10
C VAL A 156 1.18 -18.59 12.62
N VAL A 157 2.25 -19.19 13.12
CA VAL A 157 2.58 -19.21 14.55
C VAL A 157 3.99 -18.68 14.79
N LYS A 158 4.14 -17.82 15.78
CA LYS A 158 5.44 -17.46 16.35
C LYS A 158 5.82 -18.50 17.39
N LYS A 159 7.02 -19.05 17.27
CA LYS A 159 7.61 -19.92 18.29
C LYS A 159 8.25 -19.07 19.38
N THR A 160 7.91 -19.37 20.63
CA THR A 160 8.47 -18.75 21.84
C THR A 160 8.96 -19.84 22.79
N GLU A 161 9.63 -19.45 23.87
CA GLU A 161 9.99 -20.39 24.95
C GLU A 161 8.75 -20.97 25.64
N GLU A 162 7.67 -20.20 25.72
CA GLU A 162 6.42 -20.55 26.40
C GLU A 162 5.44 -21.34 25.52
N GLY A 163 5.71 -21.44 24.21
CA GLY A 163 4.86 -22.18 23.26
C GLY A 163 4.72 -21.49 21.91
N LEU A 164 3.57 -21.74 21.25
CA LEU A 164 3.24 -21.20 19.94
C LEU A 164 2.18 -20.11 20.09
N ILE A 165 2.45 -18.92 19.54
CA ILE A 165 1.52 -17.80 19.51
C ILE A 165 1.01 -17.64 18.08
N PRO A 166 -0.28 -17.90 17.79
CA PRO A 166 -0.86 -17.63 16.49
C PRO A 166 -0.85 -16.14 16.16
N MET A 167 -0.59 -15.80 14.89
CA MET A 167 -0.37 -14.43 14.43
C MET A 167 -1.37 -14.04 13.34
N ASN A 168 -1.99 -12.86 13.47
CA ASN A 168 -2.82 -12.25 12.42
C ASN A 168 -2.00 -11.35 11.51
N ALA A 169 -1.11 -10.55 12.10
CA ALA A 169 -0.29 -9.63 11.33
C ALA A 169 1.02 -9.27 12.05
N ILE A 170 1.96 -8.72 11.29
CA ILE A 170 3.10 -7.97 11.79
C ILE A 170 3.21 -6.62 11.06
N ARG A 171 3.75 -5.61 11.76
CA ARG A 171 4.07 -4.30 11.19
C ARG A 171 5.51 -3.95 11.49
N LEU A 172 6.31 -3.79 10.46
CA LEU A 172 7.74 -3.53 10.52
C LEU A 172 7.97 -2.06 10.14
N VAL A 173 8.61 -1.30 11.03
CA VAL A 173 8.94 0.12 10.83
C VAL A 173 10.36 0.24 10.29
N TYR A 174 10.56 1.16 9.36
CA TYR A 174 11.84 1.42 8.69
C TYR A 174 12.14 2.92 8.67
N GLU A 175 13.42 3.24 8.64
CA GLU A 175 13.91 4.60 8.32
C GLU A 175 13.52 5.03 6.89
N ASP A 176 13.75 6.30 6.54
CA ASP A 176 13.51 6.85 5.19
C ASP A 176 14.49 6.29 4.14
N ASP A 177 14.40 4.98 3.87
CA ASP A 177 15.16 4.24 2.87
C ASP A 177 14.21 3.31 2.09
N TYR A 178 13.68 3.83 0.99
CA TYR A 178 12.81 3.08 0.09
C TYR A 178 13.46 1.78 -0.40
N ARG A 179 14.75 1.82 -0.75
CA ARG A 179 15.41 0.68 -1.39
C ARG A 179 15.56 -0.47 -0.41
N ARG A 180 15.99 -0.17 0.80
CA ARG A 180 16.13 -1.17 1.86
C ARG A 180 14.77 -1.75 2.27
N THR A 181 13.77 -0.88 2.46
CA THR A 181 12.38 -1.30 2.73
C THR A 181 11.84 -2.20 1.61
N PHE A 182 12.11 -1.86 0.34
CA PHE A 182 11.65 -2.67 -0.79
C PHE A 182 12.33 -4.04 -0.85
N MET A 183 13.64 -4.12 -0.59
CA MET A 183 14.37 -5.38 -0.55
C MET A 183 13.82 -6.30 0.54
N ASP A 184 13.61 -5.79 1.75
CA ASP A 184 13.02 -6.57 2.83
C ASP A 184 11.60 -7.05 2.50
N ALA A 185 10.79 -6.21 1.83
CA ALA A 185 9.46 -6.63 1.40
C ALA A 185 9.54 -7.81 0.41
N GLN A 186 10.54 -7.81 -0.46
CA GLN A 186 10.79 -8.89 -1.41
C GLN A 186 11.30 -10.16 -0.71
N ASP A 187 12.19 -10.02 0.27
CA ASP A 187 12.68 -11.14 1.07
C ASP A 187 11.56 -11.78 1.89
N ILE A 188 10.72 -10.98 2.55
CA ILE A 188 9.53 -11.46 3.25
C ILE A 188 8.62 -12.25 2.30
N LEU A 189 8.34 -11.70 1.12
CA LEU A 189 7.49 -12.35 0.12
C LEU A 189 8.08 -13.70 -0.30
N TYR A 190 9.37 -13.73 -0.64
CA TYR A 190 10.05 -14.93 -1.09
C TYR A 190 10.11 -16.00 0.01
N GLU A 191 10.55 -15.64 1.21
CA GLU A 191 10.72 -16.58 2.33
C GLU A 191 9.36 -17.15 2.77
N LEU A 192 8.33 -16.31 2.85
CA LEU A 192 7.00 -16.78 3.24
C LEU A 192 6.37 -17.69 2.18
N THR A 193 6.54 -17.39 0.89
CA THR A 193 5.93 -18.19 -0.19
C THR A 193 6.71 -19.47 -0.50
N THR A 194 8.03 -19.46 -0.31
CA THR A 194 8.91 -20.60 -0.65
C THR A 194 9.17 -21.50 0.54
N ASN A 195 9.43 -20.92 1.71
CA ASN A 195 9.86 -21.64 2.91
C ASN A 195 8.79 -21.67 4.01
N GLY A 196 7.73 -20.85 3.90
CA GLY A 196 6.67 -20.76 4.91
C GLY A 196 7.12 -20.15 6.24
N ILE A 197 8.27 -19.46 6.25
CA ILE A 197 8.88 -18.91 7.46
C ILE A 197 9.31 -17.47 7.17
N ILE A 198 9.20 -16.59 8.15
CA ILE A 198 9.84 -15.28 8.16
C ILE A 198 10.71 -15.22 9.40
N ASN A 199 11.94 -14.71 9.26
CA ASN A 199 12.77 -14.35 10.39
C ASN A 199 12.97 -12.82 10.41
N PRO A 200 12.20 -12.10 11.26
CA PRO A 200 12.30 -10.65 11.35
C PRO A 200 13.69 -10.16 11.73
N GLU A 201 14.47 -10.91 12.51
CA GLU A 201 15.82 -10.51 12.98
C GLU A 201 16.83 -10.35 11.84
N LYS A 202 16.54 -10.93 10.66
CA LYS A 202 17.36 -10.79 9.45
C LYS A 202 16.98 -9.59 8.59
N LEU A 203 15.90 -8.91 8.95
CA LEU A 203 15.39 -7.74 8.26
C LEU A 203 15.99 -6.46 8.85
N ASN A 204 15.92 -5.38 8.09
CA ASN A 204 16.48 -4.08 8.41
C ASN A 204 15.52 -3.14 9.16
N HIS A 205 14.42 -3.67 9.68
CA HIS A 205 13.43 -2.89 10.43
C HIS A 205 14.04 -2.34 11.73
N ILE A 206 13.62 -1.14 12.13
CA ILE A 206 14.01 -0.52 13.41
C ILE A 206 13.06 -0.90 14.55
N TYR A 207 11.83 -1.29 14.21
CA TYR A 207 10.83 -1.72 15.18
C TYR A 207 9.81 -2.67 14.55
N MET A 208 9.28 -3.59 15.34
CA MET A 208 8.24 -4.51 14.91
C MET A 208 7.10 -4.55 15.94
N GLU A 209 5.88 -4.36 15.45
CA GLU A 209 4.66 -4.68 16.18
C GLU A 209 4.13 -6.05 15.72
N GLU A 210 3.74 -6.85 16.71
CA GLU A 210 3.11 -8.15 16.52
C GLU A 210 1.62 -8.05 16.85
N GLU A 211 0.76 -8.60 15.98
CA GLU A 211 -0.68 -8.70 16.22
C GLU A 211 -1.08 -10.17 16.36
N PRO A 212 -1.18 -10.70 17.60
CA PRO A 212 -1.61 -12.06 17.85
C PRO A 212 -3.04 -12.33 17.34
N ALA A 213 -3.30 -13.57 16.95
CA ALA A 213 -4.63 -13.98 16.52
C ALA A 213 -5.60 -14.08 17.71
N VAL A 214 -6.85 -13.69 17.47
CA VAL A 214 -7.96 -13.95 18.37
C VAL A 214 -8.55 -15.31 18.01
N LEU A 215 -8.44 -16.28 18.90
CA LEU A 215 -8.98 -17.62 18.69
C LEU A 215 -10.46 -17.65 19.09
N TYR A 216 -11.29 -18.16 18.18
CA TYR A 216 -12.72 -18.33 18.41
C TYR A 216 -13.13 -19.76 18.13
N GLU A 217 -13.71 -20.43 19.12
CA GLU A 217 -14.29 -21.75 18.97
C GLU A 217 -15.79 -21.63 18.69
N PHE A 218 -16.20 -22.03 17.50
CA PHE A 218 -17.62 -22.06 17.14
C PHE A 218 -18.38 -23.10 17.96
N LYS A 219 -19.55 -22.71 18.44
CA LYS A 219 -20.49 -23.64 19.09
C LYS A 219 -21.19 -24.48 18.03
N GLU A 220 -21.66 -25.65 18.44
CA GLU A 220 -22.46 -26.51 17.57
C GLU A 220 -23.71 -25.77 17.06
N GLY A 221 -23.93 -25.78 15.76
CA GLY A 221 -25.04 -25.07 15.11
C GLY A 221 -24.85 -23.56 14.94
N GLU A 222 -23.71 -22.99 15.35
CA GLU A 222 -23.41 -21.58 15.15
C GLU A 222 -23.17 -21.26 13.66
N ASN A 223 -23.74 -20.14 13.20
CA ASN A 223 -23.61 -19.72 11.81
C ASN A 223 -22.18 -19.25 11.52
N ARG A 224 -21.54 -19.88 10.53
CA ARG A 224 -20.23 -19.47 10.01
C ARG A 224 -20.41 -18.31 9.02
N SER A 225 -20.68 -17.13 9.58
CA SER A 225 -20.55 -15.86 8.85
C SER A 225 -19.06 -15.52 8.73
N GLY A 226 -18.64 -14.84 7.65
CA GLY A 226 -17.27 -14.33 7.52
C GLY A 226 -16.90 -13.25 8.54
N VAL A 227 -17.87 -12.76 9.31
CA VAL A 227 -17.71 -11.79 10.38
C VAL A 227 -18.49 -12.24 11.62
N ILE A 228 -17.88 -12.14 12.80
CA ILE A 228 -18.46 -12.44 14.11
C ILE A 228 -18.23 -11.29 15.08
N GLU A 229 -19.06 -11.20 16.13
CA GLU A 229 -18.87 -10.25 17.23
C GLU A 229 -18.30 -10.99 18.44
N VAL A 230 -17.16 -10.53 18.97
CA VAL A 230 -16.52 -11.05 20.19
C VAL A 230 -16.27 -9.85 21.10
N ASP A 231 -16.80 -9.88 22.33
CA ASP A 231 -16.66 -8.81 23.32
C ASP A 231 -16.99 -7.39 22.81
N GLY A 232 -18.07 -7.28 22.02
CA GLY A 232 -18.52 -5.99 21.46
C GLY A 232 -17.69 -5.49 20.27
N LYS A 233 -16.77 -6.30 19.75
CA LYS A 233 -15.94 -5.98 18.59
C LYS A 233 -16.23 -6.91 17.43
N MET A 234 -16.29 -6.35 16.23
CA MET A 234 -16.44 -7.14 15.01
C MET A 234 -15.07 -7.70 14.60
N HIS A 235 -15.04 -9.02 14.38
CA HIS A 235 -13.88 -9.77 13.91
C HIS A 235 -14.20 -10.42 12.58
N ILE A 236 -13.20 -10.44 11.69
CA ILE A 236 -13.26 -11.17 10.43
C ILE A 236 -12.68 -12.57 10.67
N ILE A 237 -13.37 -13.60 10.22
CA ILE A 237 -12.84 -14.97 10.20
C ILE A 237 -12.03 -15.12 8.93
N LEU A 238 -10.79 -15.59 9.04
CA LEU A 238 -9.93 -15.88 7.91
C LEU A 238 -10.04 -17.37 7.57
N ASP A 239 -10.48 -17.66 6.34
CA ASP A 239 -10.75 -19.01 5.83
C ASP A 239 -10.71 -19.04 4.30
N GLU A 240 -11.17 -20.13 3.67
CA GLU A 240 -11.22 -20.23 2.21
C GLU A 240 -12.14 -19.21 1.51
N HIS A 241 -13.05 -18.58 2.23
CA HIS A 241 -14.02 -17.62 1.71
C HIS A 241 -13.61 -16.17 1.99
N THR A 242 -12.82 -15.95 3.03
CA THR A 242 -12.47 -14.60 3.51
C THR A 242 -10.97 -14.48 3.73
N ARG A 243 -10.37 -13.46 3.11
CA ARG A 243 -8.94 -13.19 3.20
C ARG A 243 -8.64 -11.71 3.28
N LEU A 244 -7.53 -11.38 3.93
CA LEU A 244 -6.90 -10.08 3.90
C LEU A 244 -6.35 -9.79 2.50
N ILE A 245 -6.65 -8.60 2.00
CA ILE A 245 -6.03 -8.06 0.77
C ILE A 245 -5.03 -6.93 1.08
N LYS A 246 -5.20 -6.30 2.25
CA LYS A 246 -4.39 -5.18 2.72
C LYS A 246 -4.53 -5.06 4.23
N VAL A 247 -3.42 -4.83 4.93
CA VAL A 247 -3.42 -4.44 6.35
C VAL A 247 -2.98 -2.99 6.44
N ALA A 248 -3.71 -2.17 7.17
CA ALA A 248 -3.37 -0.75 7.34
C ALA A 248 -2.10 -0.60 8.21
N PRO A 249 -1.27 0.42 7.95
CA PRO A 249 -0.15 0.74 8.84
C PRO A 249 -0.69 1.24 10.18
N ASN A 250 0.08 1.07 11.25
CA ASN A 250 -0.24 1.68 12.53
C ASN A 250 0.44 3.05 12.61
N LYS A 251 -0.35 4.13 12.54
CA LYS A 251 0.17 5.49 12.48
C LYS A 251 0.98 5.91 13.70
N GLU A 252 0.69 5.33 14.87
CA GLU A 252 1.41 5.68 16.10
C GLU A 252 2.85 5.14 16.08
N LEU A 253 3.11 4.05 15.35
CA LEU A 253 4.45 3.48 15.24
C LEU A 253 5.42 4.40 14.48
N TYR A 254 4.95 5.31 13.64
CA TYR A 254 5.85 6.26 12.97
C TYR A 254 6.49 7.26 13.95
N LYS A 255 5.80 7.56 15.06
CA LYS A 255 6.21 8.57 16.04
C LYS A 255 7.18 8.03 17.11
N GLY A 256 7.43 6.72 17.14
CA GLY A 256 8.32 6.13 18.13
C GLY A 256 9.78 6.49 17.87
N ASP A 257 10.50 6.83 18.94
CA ASP A 257 11.97 6.87 18.97
C ASP A 257 12.44 5.46 19.32
N PHE A 258 12.96 4.73 18.34
CA PHE A 258 13.42 3.34 18.46
C PHE A 258 14.94 3.24 18.32
#